data_AF-A0A833J9F7-F1
#
_entry.id   AF-A0A833J9F7-F1
#
_cell.length_a   1.000
_cell.length_b   1.000
_cell.length_c   1.000
_cell.angle_alpha   90.00
_cell.angle_beta   90.00
_cell.angle_gamma   90.00
#
_symmetry.space_group_name_H-M   'P 1'
#
loop_
_entity.id
_entity.type
_entity.pdbx_description
1 polymer ?
#
loop_
_entity_poly.entity_id
_entity_poly.type
_entity_poly.pdbx_seq_one_letter_code
_entity_poly.pdbx_strand_id
1 'polypeptide(L)'
;MNTQNILLQVNDVSHARCLTLWQYASIASNTVGFAGAFPRSELVALDVADLVEHADGLRVIVRRSKTDQVGQGIEKAMPHGRFIRPVALLREWLEAAGITEGAVFRPVSRSGNVRSVGSNAEVGTEPRAPRLTTQTVADIIKRYTAAAGLDPALFGAHSLRAGFITTAAERGADLARIMDVSGHRDPRTVVGYIRRANAFKDHAGGGFL
;
A
#
# COMPACT_ATOMS: atom_id res chain seq x y z
N MET A 1 14.82 -9.61 2.16
CA MET A 1 13.83 -10.68 1.85
C MET A 1 12.69 -10.03 1.06
N ASN A 2 12.51 -10.42 -0.21
CA ASN A 2 12.06 -9.50 -1.24
C ASN A 2 10.52 -9.39 -1.37
N THR A 3 9.94 -8.36 -0.74
CA THR A 3 8.52 -7.95 -0.87
C THR A 3 8.05 -7.78 -2.32
N GLN A 4 8.97 -7.55 -3.28
CA GLN A 4 8.62 -7.48 -4.70
C GLN A 4 8.20 -8.81 -5.28
N ASN A 5 8.72 -9.95 -4.80
CA ASN A 5 8.32 -11.25 -5.33
C ASN A 5 6.84 -11.55 -5.04
N ILE A 6 6.32 -11.08 -3.89
CA ILE A 6 4.87 -11.15 -3.58
C ILE A 6 4.08 -10.33 -4.58
N LEU A 7 4.50 -9.08 -4.84
CA LEU A 7 3.76 -8.17 -5.70
C LEU A 7 3.84 -8.56 -7.19
N LEU A 8 4.92 -9.23 -7.60
CA LEU A 8 5.07 -9.81 -8.93
C LEU A 8 4.16 -11.03 -9.13
N GLN A 9 4.07 -11.93 -8.14
CA GLN A 9 3.11 -13.05 -8.21
C GLN A 9 1.66 -12.58 -8.12
N VAL A 10 1.39 -11.53 -7.34
CA VAL A 10 0.08 -10.85 -7.32
C VAL A 10 -0.27 -10.27 -8.69
N ASN A 11 0.70 -9.70 -9.41
CA ASN A 11 0.52 -9.14 -10.75
C ASN A 11 0.31 -10.24 -11.81
N ASP A 12 0.96 -11.40 -11.68
CA ASP A 12 0.81 -12.55 -12.60
C ASP A 12 -0.61 -13.14 -12.57
N VAL A 13 -1.27 -13.14 -11.40
CA VAL A 13 -2.68 -13.57 -11.27
C VAL A 13 -3.65 -12.66 -12.06
N SER A 14 -3.27 -11.40 -12.35
CA SER A 14 -4.13 -10.46 -13.07
C SER A 14 -4.21 -10.68 -14.59
N HIS A 15 -3.26 -11.39 -15.20
CA HIS A 15 -3.20 -11.53 -16.67
C HIS A 15 -3.94 -12.77 -17.21
N ALA A 16 -4.40 -13.68 -16.34
CA ALA A 16 -4.91 -14.99 -16.77
C ALA A 16 -6.37 -15.31 -16.41
N ARG A 17 -7.07 -14.50 -15.59
CA ARG A 17 -8.44 -14.81 -15.12
C ARG A 17 -9.27 -13.56 -14.86
N CYS A 18 -10.59 -13.64 -15.09
CA CYS A 18 -11.56 -12.66 -14.61
C CYS A 18 -11.48 -12.62 -13.08
N LEU A 19 -10.85 -11.56 -12.54
CA LEU A 19 -10.65 -11.42 -11.10
C LEU A 19 -11.99 -11.13 -10.40
N THR A 20 -12.18 -11.74 -9.24
CA THR A 20 -13.28 -11.35 -8.35
C THR A 20 -13.05 -9.94 -7.79
N LEU A 21 -14.11 -9.24 -7.42
CA LEU A 21 -14.01 -7.93 -6.77
C LEU A 21 -13.15 -7.96 -5.49
N TRP A 22 -13.17 -9.08 -4.76
CA TRP A 22 -12.30 -9.27 -3.60
C TRP A 22 -10.81 -9.33 -4.00
N GLN A 23 -10.48 -9.96 -5.12
CA GLN A 23 -9.11 -9.98 -5.65
C GLN A 23 -8.70 -8.58 -6.11
N TYR A 24 -9.52 -7.86 -6.88
CA TYR A 24 -9.20 -6.48 -7.26
C TYR A 24 -8.90 -5.59 -6.05
N ALA A 25 -9.80 -5.58 -5.04
CA ALA A 25 -9.59 -4.81 -3.82
C ALA A 25 -8.30 -5.18 -3.10
N SER A 26 -7.99 -6.48 -3.02
CA SER A 26 -6.79 -6.99 -2.35
C SER A 26 -5.50 -6.59 -3.07
N ILE A 27 -5.48 -6.74 -4.40
CA ILE A 27 -4.33 -6.42 -5.24
C ILE A 27 -4.08 -4.91 -5.26
N ALA A 28 -5.13 -4.12 -5.46
CA ALA A 28 -5.04 -2.67 -5.47
C ALA A 28 -4.56 -2.14 -4.11
N SER A 29 -5.15 -2.59 -2.99
CA SER A 29 -4.74 -2.12 -1.65
C SER A 29 -3.28 -2.48 -1.32
N ASN A 30 -2.82 -3.70 -1.67
CA ASN A 30 -1.44 -4.11 -1.45
C ASN A 30 -0.45 -3.30 -2.30
N THR A 31 -0.74 -3.13 -3.59
CA THR A 31 0.16 -2.44 -4.52
C THR A 31 0.22 -0.94 -4.25
N VAL A 32 -0.92 -0.28 -4.01
CA VAL A 32 -0.99 1.13 -3.59
C VAL A 32 -0.30 1.33 -2.25
N GLY A 33 -0.62 0.48 -1.27
CA GLY A 33 -0.03 0.56 0.07
C GLY A 33 1.49 0.41 0.06
N PHE A 34 2.03 -0.46 -0.81
CA PHE A 34 3.46 -0.60 -1.00
C PHE A 34 4.07 0.59 -1.76
N ALA A 35 3.52 0.95 -2.92
CA ALA A 35 4.05 1.99 -3.80
C ALA A 35 4.11 3.37 -3.13
N GLY A 36 3.08 3.73 -2.36
CA GLY A 36 3.05 4.97 -1.57
C GLY A 36 3.52 4.80 -0.12
N ALA A 37 4.15 3.68 0.23
CA ALA A 37 4.65 3.40 1.57
C ALA A 37 3.64 3.78 2.68
N PHE A 38 2.37 3.40 2.51
CA PHE A 38 1.30 3.77 3.42
C PHE A 38 1.30 2.85 4.66
N PRO A 39 1.18 3.41 5.87
CA PRO A 39 0.60 2.69 6.99
C PRO A 39 -0.82 2.26 6.64
N ARG A 40 -1.24 1.09 7.15
CA ARG A 40 -2.58 0.55 6.91
C ARG A 40 -3.69 1.55 7.26
N SER A 41 -3.50 2.34 8.33
CA SER A 41 -4.48 3.35 8.76
C SER A 41 -4.63 4.50 7.76
N GLU A 42 -3.55 4.94 7.12
CA GLU A 42 -3.61 5.98 6.07
C GLU A 42 -4.26 5.39 4.81
N LEU A 43 -3.88 4.16 4.43
CA LEU A 43 -4.39 3.49 3.25
C LEU A 43 -5.91 3.32 3.28
N VAL A 44 -6.48 2.84 4.39
CA VAL A 44 -7.94 2.65 4.51
C VAL A 44 -8.71 3.96 4.67
N ALA A 45 -8.03 5.05 5.02
CA ALA A 45 -8.62 6.37 5.18
C ALA A 45 -8.74 7.16 3.87
N LEU A 46 -8.11 6.69 2.79
CA LEU A 46 -8.15 7.35 1.48
C LEU A 46 -9.59 7.44 0.94
N ASP A 47 -9.95 8.63 0.48
CA ASP A 47 -11.12 8.89 -0.35
C ASP A 47 -10.71 9.12 -1.80
N VAL A 48 -11.64 8.95 -2.73
CA VAL A 48 -11.40 9.22 -4.16
C VAL A 48 -10.95 10.67 -4.38
N ALA A 49 -11.48 11.62 -3.58
CA ALA A 49 -11.07 13.02 -3.60
C ALA A 49 -9.61 13.25 -3.16
N ASP A 50 -8.98 12.27 -2.49
CA ASP A 50 -7.56 12.33 -2.13
C ASP A 50 -6.65 11.91 -3.30
N LEU A 51 -7.22 11.40 -4.40
CA LEU A 51 -6.50 10.91 -5.58
C LEU A 51 -6.48 11.98 -6.67
N VAL A 52 -5.29 12.49 -6.99
CA VAL A 52 -5.10 13.53 -8.00
C VAL A 52 -4.30 12.95 -9.17
N GLU A 53 -4.94 12.87 -10.32
CA GLU A 53 -4.32 12.37 -11.55
C GLU A 53 -3.18 13.29 -12.02
N HIS A 54 -2.10 12.69 -12.49
CA HIS A 54 -0.92 13.40 -12.99
C HIS A 54 -0.39 12.69 -14.25
N ALA A 55 0.26 13.44 -15.15
CA ALA A 55 0.80 12.86 -16.39
C ALA A 55 1.77 11.68 -16.14
N ASP A 56 2.54 11.77 -15.07
CA ASP A 56 3.54 10.76 -14.68
C ASP A 56 3.00 9.66 -13.73
N GLY A 57 1.74 9.74 -13.31
CA GLY A 57 1.15 8.79 -12.35
C GLY A 57 0.01 9.37 -11.52
N LEU A 58 0.06 9.14 -10.21
CA LEU A 58 -0.96 9.58 -9.28
C LEU A 58 -0.34 10.29 -8.07
N ARG A 59 -0.88 11.45 -7.69
CA ARG A 59 -0.59 12.11 -6.43
C ARG A 59 -1.68 11.74 -5.43
N VAL A 60 -1.29 11.36 -4.22
CA VAL A 60 -2.21 10.97 -3.15
C VAL A 60 -2.04 11.91 -1.97
N ILE A 61 -3.12 12.59 -1.59
CA ILE A 61 -3.15 13.53 -0.48
C ILE A 61 -3.53 12.81 0.81
N VAL A 62 -2.59 12.67 1.74
CA VAL A 62 -2.84 12.06 3.05
C VAL A 62 -3.31 13.13 4.03
N ARG A 63 -4.62 13.26 4.21
CA ARG A 63 -5.24 14.28 5.10
C ARG A 63 -4.85 14.17 6.58
N ARG A 64 -4.58 12.96 7.07
CA ARG A 64 -4.19 12.72 8.47
C ARG A 64 -3.10 11.66 8.52
N SER A 65 -1.88 12.08 8.81
CA SER A 65 -0.77 11.16 9.05
C SER A 65 -0.53 11.05 10.55
N LYS A 66 -0.14 9.86 11.04
CA LYS A 66 0.19 9.66 12.46
C LYS A 66 1.39 10.52 12.90
N THR A 67 2.24 10.91 11.95
CA THR A 67 3.40 11.77 12.17
C THR A 67 3.09 13.25 11.94
N ASP A 68 1.88 13.60 11.47
CA ASP A 68 1.47 14.96 11.15
C ASP A 68 0.52 15.55 12.21
N GLN A 69 1.12 15.97 13.32
CA GLN A 69 0.40 16.63 14.42
C GLN A 69 -0.17 18.01 14.05
N VAL A 70 0.25 18.61 12.92
CA VAL A 70 -0.16 19.96 12.49
C VAL A 70 -1.26 19.91 11.41
N GLY A 71 -1.52 18.73 10.81
CA GLY A 71 -2.59 18.54 9.83
C GLY A 71 -2.34 19.22 8.48
N GLN A 72 -1.07 19.42 8.10
CA GLN A 72 -0.69 19.93 6.78
C GLN A 72 -0.98 18.91 5.66
N GLY A 73 -1.13 17.64 6.03
CA GLY A 73 -1.20 16.53 5.11
C GLY A 73 0.17 16.21 4.50
N ILE A 74 0.31 15.02 3.93
CA ILE A 74 1.49 14.63 3.16
C ILE A 74 1.02 14.25 1.77
N GLU A 75 1.60 14.85 0.74
CA GLU A 75 1.40 14.38 -0.62
C GLU A 75 2.39 13.26 -0.93
N LYS A 76 1.90 12.17 -1.51
CA LYS A 76 2.73 11.05 -1.97
C LYS A 76 2.55 10.85 -3.46
N ALA A 77 3.64 10.92 -4.20
CA ALA A 77 3.66 10.62 -5.62
C ALA A 77 3.82 9.11 -5.85
N MET A 78 2.97 8.55 -6.71
CA MET A 78 3.03 7.15 -7.15
C MET A 78 3.15 7.12 -8.67
N PRO A 79 4.30 6.73 -9.24
CA PRO A 79 4.43 6.58 -10.68
C PRO A 79 3.59 5.39 -11.17
N HIS A 80 3.24 5.37 -12.46
CA HIS A 80 2.48 4.26 -13.06
C HIS A 80 3.08 2.87 -12.79
N GLY A 81 4.42 2.79 -12.75
CA GLY A 81 5.17 1.58 -12.46
C GLY A 81 5.21 0.58 -13.62
N ARG A 82 6.38 -0.01 -13.87
CA ARG A 82 6.60 -0.97 -14.97
C ARG A 82 6.33 -2.42 -14.55
N PHE A 83 6.81 -2.80 -13.37
CA PHE A 83 6.75 -4.18 -12.87
C PHE A 83 5.55 -4.41 -11.93
N ILE A 84 5.27 -3.41 -11.11
CA ILE A 84 4.06 -3.31 -10.30
C ILE A 84 3.32 -2.12 -10.87
N ARG A 85 2.03 -2.26 -11.20
CA ARG A 85 1.20 -1.23 -11.85
C ARG A 85 0.20 -0.60 -10.87
N PRO A 86 0.63 0.03 -9.76
CA PRO A 86 -0.27 0.44 -8.67
C PRO A 86 -1.37 1.40 -9.15
N VAL A 87 -1.05 2.32 -10.06
CA VAL A 87 -2.02 3.28 -10.61
C VAL A 87 -3.05 2.56 -11.49
N ALA A 88 -2.61 1.67 -12.38
CA ALA A 88 -3.53 0.92 -13.23
C ALA A 88 -4.44 0.00 -12.40
N LEU A 89 -3.87 -0.75 -11.46
CA LEU A 89 -4.63 -1.67 -10.60
C LEU A 89 -5.61 -0.94 -9.68
N LEU A 90 -5.27 0.27 -9.24
CA LEU A 90 -6.21 1.12 -8.51
C LEU A 90 -7.38 1.57 -9.39
N ARG A 91 -7.11 2.00 -10.63
CA ARG A 91 -8.17 2.37 -11.60
C ARG A 91 -9.05 1.18 -11.95
N GLU A 92 -8.48 0.03 -12.24
CA GLU A 92 -9.19 -1.23 -12.50
C GLU A 92 -10.10 -1.60 -11.31
N TRP A 93 -9.65 -1.41 -10.07
CA TRP A 93 -10.49 -1.60 -8.88
C TRP A 93 -11.64 -0.58 -8.81
N LEU A 94 -11.36 0.71 -8.96
CA LEU A 94 -12.39 1.76 -8.89
C LEU A 94 -13.48 1.56 -9.94
N GLU A 95 -13.08 1.21 -11.16
CA GLU A 95 -13.98 0.90 -12.27
C GLU A 95 -14.82 -0.35 -11.99
N ALA A 96 -14.19 -1.48 -11.65
CA ALA A 96 -14.90 -2.73 -11.37
C ALA A 96 -15.87 -2.59 -10.18
N ALA A 97 -15.51 -1.78 -9.18
CA ALA A 97 -16.32 -1.53 -8.00
C ALA A 97 -17.39 -0.45 -8.18
N GLY A 98 -17.38 0.30 -9.30
CA GLY A 98 -18.26 1.44 -9.52
C GLY A 98 -18.07 2.56 -8.49
N ILE A 99 -16.83 2.78 -8.02
CA ILE A 99 -16.51 3.76 -6.98
C ILE A 99 -16.07 5.07 -7.65
N THR A 100 -16.89 6.11 -7.51
CA THR A 100 -16.61 7.46 -8.05
C THR A 100 -16.33 8.50 -6.96
N GLU A 101 -16.72 8.23 -5.71
CA GLU A 101 -16.57 9.16 -4.59
C GLU A 101 -16.37 8.43 -3.26
N GLY A 102 -16.09 9.16 -2.18
CA GLY A 102 -15.94 8.58 -0.83
C GLY A 102 -14.80 7.57 -0.72
N ALA A 103 -14.95 6.55 0.13
CA ALA A 103 -13.87 5.62 0.46
C ALA A 103 -13.38 4.82 -0.76
N VAL A 104 -12.06 4.82 -0.98
CA VAL A 104 -11.40 4.06 -2.07
C VAL A 104 -11.51 2.55 -1.83
N PHE A 105 -11.14 2.09 -0.64
CA PHE A 105 -11.14 0.67 -0.31
C PHE A 105 -12.33 0.33 0.58
N ARG A 106 -13.28 -0.41 0.01
CA ARG A 106 -14.55 -0.78 0.64
C ARG A 106 -14.64 -2.30 0.85
N PRO A 107 -15.34 -2.80 1.88
CA PRO A 107 -15.53 -4.23 2.07
C PRO A 107 -16.32 -4.86 0.91
N VAL A 108 -15.87 -6.03 0.47
CA VAL A 108 -16.59 -6.87 -0.48
C VAL A 108 -17.28 -8.00 0.28
N SER A 109 -18.58 -8.17 0.09
CA SER A 109 -19.35 -9.25 0.71
C SER A 109 -18.93 -10.63 0.17
N ARG A 110 -19.31 -11.69 0.88
CA ARG A 110 -19.12 -13.07 0.40
C ARG A 110 -19.84 -13.36 -0.92
N SER A 111 -20.94 -12.64 -1.19
CA SER A 111 -21.67 -12.72 -2.46
C SER A 111 -21.02 -11.92 -3.60
N GLY A 112 -19.87 -11.28 -3.35
CA GLY A 112 -19.13 -10.52 -4.35
C GLY A 112 -19.54 -9.05 -4.49
N ASN A 113 -20.42 -8.53 -3.65
CA ASN A 113 -20.91 -7.15 -3.78
C ASN A 113 -20.06 -6.17 -2.96
N VAL A 114 -19.71 -5.03 -3.56
CA VAL A 114 -19.05 -3.92 -2.86
C VAL A 114 -20.05 -3.23 -1.95
N ARG A 115 -19.73 -3.07 -0.67
CA ARG A 115 -20.59 -2.34 0.27
C ARG A 115 -20.54 -0.84 -0.02
N SER A 116 -21.65 -0.28 -0.48
CA SER A 116 -21.82 1.16 -0.78
C SER A 116 -22.46 1.96 0.35
N VAL A 117 -23.24 1.31 1.23
CA VAL A 117 -23.95 1.96 2.35
C VAL A 117 -23.52 1.33 3.66
N GLY A 118 -23.23 2.16 4.68
CA GLY A 118 -22.93 1.69 6.02
C GLY A 118 -24.18 1.10 6.68
N SER A 119 -24.07 -0.09 7.29
CA SER A 119 -25.20 -0.76 7.95
C SER A 119 -25.64 -0.09 9.26
N ASN A 120 -24.84 0.85 9.78
CA ASN A 120 -25.00 1.46 11.11
C ASN A 120 -24.88 3.00 11.00
N ALA A 121 -25.67 3.64 10.13
CA ALA A 121 -25.73 5.09 10.14
C ALA A 121 -26.32 5.55 11.49
N GLU A 122 -25.56 6.32 12.27
CA GLU A 122 -26.12 7.00 13.44
C GLU A 122 -27.23 7.94 12.98
N VAL A 123 -28.33 7.98 13.74
CA VAL A 123 -29.48 8.84 13.45
C VAL A 123 -28.99 10.29 13.35
N GLY A 124 -29.15 10.90 12.17
CA GLY A 124 -28.73 12.28 11.88
C GLY A 124 -27.39 12.43 11.15
N THR A 125 -26.70 11.34 10.79
CA THR A 125 -25.50 11.39 9.95
C THR A 125 -25.77 10.85 8.55
N GLU A 126 -25.27 11.54 7.52
CA GLU A 126 -25.33 11.06 6.14
C GLU A 126 -24.69 9.66 6.01
N PRO A 127 -25.38 8.68 5.38
CA PRO A 127 -24.86 7.33 5.24
C PRO A 127 -23.54 7.34 4.44
N ARG A 128 -22.42 7.05 5.10
CA ARG A 128 -21.12 6.95 4.44
C ARG A 128 -20.82 5.51 4.02
N ALA A 129 -20.24 5.34 2.85
CA ALA A 129 -19.74 4.03 2.42
C ALA A 129 -18.72 3.49 3.44
N PRO A 130 -18.85 2.21 3.86
CA PRO A 130 -17.93 1.62 4.82
C PRO A 130 -16.53 1.47 4.22
N ARG A 131 -15.51 1.67 5.05
CA ARG A 131 -14.11 1.49 4.69
C ARG A 131 -13.65 0.07 5.04
N LEU A 132 -12.65 -0.45 4.32
CA LEU A 132 -11.89 -1.60 4.82
C LEU A 132 -11.27 -1.29 6.18
N THR A 133 -11.19 -2.30 7.04
CA THR A 133 -10.50 -2.15 8.32
C THR A 133 -8.99 -2.39 8.13
N THR A 134 -8.17 -1.82 9.00
CA THR A 134 -6.73 -2.09 9.03
C THR A 134 -6.43 -3.57 9.24
N GLN A 135 -7.30 -4.27 9.98
CA GLN A 135 -7.18 -5.71 10.22
C GLN A 135 -7.44 -6.50 8.93
N THR A 136 -8.49 -6.15 8.17
CA THR A 136 -8.78 -6.81 6.89
C THR A 136 -7.61 -6.67 5.91
N VAL A 137 -6.99 -5.49 5.81
CA VAL A 137 -5.79 -5.30 4.99
C VAL A 137 -4.63 -6.18 5.48
N ALA A 138 -4.44 -6.29 6.81
CA ALA A 138 -3.42 -7.16 7.38
C ALA A 138 -3.64 -8.64 7.00
N ASP A 139 -4.89 -9.10 7.06
CA ASP A 139 -5.26 -10.48 6.75
C ASP A 139 -5.10 -10.78 5.25
N ILE A 140 -5.43 -9.81 4.39
CA ILE A 140 -5.16 -9.87 2.94
C ILE A 140 -3.66 -10.03 2.69
N ILE A 141 -2.81 -9.18 3.29
CA ILE A 141 -1.35 -9.26 3.13
C ILE A 141 -0.84 -10.63 3.56
N LYS A 142 -1.25 -11.13 4.72
CA LYS A 142 -0.85 -12.46 5.21
C LYS A 142 -1.27 -13.57 4.25
N ARG A 143 -2.49 -13.51 3.72
CA ARG A 143 -3.00 -14.51 2.77
C ARG A 143 -2.20 -14.55 1.48
N TYR A 144 -1.89 -13.40 0.89
CA TYR A 144 -1.09 -13.34 -0.33
C TYR A 144 0.39 -13.68 -0.08
N THR A 145 0.92 -13.36 1.10
CA THR A 145 2.25 -13.78 1.52
C THR A 145 2.35 -15.30 1.60
N ALA A 146 1.37 -15.95 2.25
CA ALA A 146 1.30 -17.41 2.35
C ALA A 146 1.17 -18.06 0.96
N ALA A 147 0.30 -17.51 0.11
CA ALA A 147 0.12 -17.98 -1.26
C ALA A 147 1.40 -17.86 -2.11
N ALA A 148 2.25 -16.89 -1.80
CA ALA A 148 3.56 -16.70 -2.43
C ALA A 148 4.66 -17.62 -1.86
N GLY A 149 4.31 -18.55 -0.95
CA GLY A 149 5.27 -19.45 -0.31
C GLY A 149 6.19 -18.76 0.70
N LEU A 150 5.81 -17.57 1.19
CA LEU A 150 6.59 -16.82 2.17
C LEU A 150 5.96 -16.92 3.55
N ASP A 151 6.77 -16.81 4.60
CA ASP A 151 6.31 -16.90 5.99
C ASP A 151 5.46 -15.68 6.40
N PRO A 152 4.14 -15.81 6.61
CA PRO A 152 3.27 -14.70 6.97
C PRO A 152 3.62 -14.05 8.32
N ALA A 153 4.32 -14.75 9.22
CA ALA A 153 4.77 -14.19 10.50
C ALA A 153 5.81 -13.06 10.28
N LEU A 154 6.62 -13.18 9.22
CA LEU A 154 7.62 -12.16 8.85
C LEU A 154 6.98 -10.94 8.18
N PHE A 155 5.80 -11.08 7.58
CA PHE A 155 5.09 -9.99 6.89
C PHE A 155 3.97 -9.36 7.74
N GLY A 156 3.55 -10.02 8.82
CA GLY A 156 2.61 -9.46 9.81
C GLY A 156 3.22 -8.34 10.65
N ALA A 157 4.55 -8.39 10.87
CA ALA A 157 5.31 -7.42 11.67
C ALA A 157 5.79 -6.19 10.86
N HIS A 158 5.79 -6.28 9.53
CA HIS A 158 6.27 -5.23 8.63
C HIS A 158 5.13 -4.72 7.77
N SER A 159 4.54 -3.57 8.16
CA SER A 159 3.59 -2.85 7.30
C SER A 159 4.11 -2.68 5.87
N LEU A 160 3.23 -2.52 4.87
CA LEU A 160 3.60 -2.24 3.47
C LEU A 160 4.66 -1.12 3.36
N ARG A 161 4.58 -0.10 4.22
CA ARG A 161 5.59 0.95 4.42
C ARG A 161 6.99 0.41 4.76
N ALA A 162 7.10 -0.51 5.72
CA ALA A 162 8.38 -1.11 6.11
C ALA A 162 8.97 -1.99 5.00
N GLY A 163 8.10 -2.71 4.28
CA GLY A 163 8.48 -3.47 3.07
C GLY A 163 9.07 -2.56 2.00
N PHE A 164 8.38 -1.46 1.68
CA PHE A 164 8.87 -0.46 0.73
C PHE A 164 10.24 0.09 1.13
N ILE A 165 10.40 0.54 2.38
CA ILE A 165 11.66 1.11 2.88
C ILE A 165 12.80 0.11 2.74
N THR A 166 12.57 -1.14 3.13
CA THR A 166 13.58 -2.20 3.04
C THR A 166 13.95 -2.48 1.59
N THR A 167 12.97 -2.64 0.69
CA THR A 167 13.23 -2.87 -0.74
C THR A 167 13.93 -1.69 -1.39
N ALA A 168 13.55 -0.45 -1.06
CA ALA A 168 14.20 0.75 -1.60
C ALA A 168 15.66 0.83 -1.14
N ALA A 169 15.92 0.54 0.15
CA ALA A 169 17.27 0.46 0.69
C ALA A 169 18.10 -0.66 0.04
N GLU A 170 17.54 -1.87 -0.09
CA GLU A 170 18.18 -3.00 -0.78
C GLU A 170 18.52 -2.65 -2.24
N ARG A 171 17.79 -1.73 -2.87
CA ARG A 171 18.03 -1.22 -4.23
C ARG A 171 18.91 0.03 -4.29
N GLY A 172 19.49 0.45 -3.17
CA GLY A 172 20.41 1.59 -3.10
C GLY A 172 19.73 2.96 -3.22
N ALA A 173 18.43 3.06 -2.95
CA ALA A 173 17.78 4.36 -2.89
C ALA A 173 18.33 5.19 -1.71
N ASP A 174 18.56 6.48 -1.98
CA ASP A 174 19.04 7.41 -0.96
C ASP A 174 18.01 7.64 0.16
N LEU A 175 18.52 7.92 1.37
CA LEU A 175 17.72 8.15 2.57
C LEU A 175 16.65 9.24 2.36
N ALA A 176 17.00 10.36 1.71
CA ALA A 176 16.06 11.46 1.49
C ALA A 176 14.87 11.00 0.63
N ARG A 177 15.14 10.30 -0.48
CA ARG A 177 14.08 9.76 -1.36
C ARG A 177 13.18 8.74 -0.65
N ILE A 178 13.76 7.90 0.21
CA ILE A 178 12.99 6.96 1.02
C ILE A 178 12.10 7.71 2.02
N MET A 179 12.61 8.77 2.63
CA MET A 179 11.86 9.61 3.58
C MET A 179 10.73 10.39 2.89
N ASP A 180 10.96 10.93 1.70
CA ASP A 180 9.95 11.66 0.91
C ASP A 180 8.71 10.80 0.66
N VAL A 181 8.90 9.55 0.22
CA VAL A 181 7.78 8.64 -0.05
C VAL A 181 7.19 8.08 1.26
N SER A 182 8.04 7.71 2.22
CA SER A 182 7.58 7.08 3.45
C SER A 182 6.99 8.05 4.46
N GLY A 183 7.22 9.37 4.36
CA GLY A 183 6.71 10.37 5.31
C GLY A 183 7.30 10.25 6.72
N HIS A 184 8.46 9.59 6.87
CA HIS A 184 9.20 9.59 8.14
C HIS A 184 9.84 10.96 8.34
N ARG A 185 9.63 11.57 9.51
CA ARG A 185 10.29 12.82 9.91
C ARG A 185 11.65 12.58 10.55
N ASP A 186 11.79 11.46 11.28
CA ASP A 186 13.04 11.10 11.94
C ASP A 186 13.86 10.13 11.07
N PRO A 187 15.04 10.54 10.57
CA PRO A 187 15.89 9.67 9.75
C PRO A 187 16.37 8.43 10.50
N ARG A 188 16.50 8.47 11.83
CA ARG A 188 17.03 7.36 12.64
C ARG A 188 16.17 6.10 12.50
N THR A 189 14.85 6.28 12.34
CA THR A 189 13.92 5.16 12.13
C THR A 189 14.19 4.44 10.80
N VAL A 190 14.53 5.19 9.75
CA VAL A 190 14.80 4.65 8.41
C VAL A 190 16.20 4.02 8.32
N VAL A 191 17.20 4.63 8.98
CA VAL A 191 18.58 4.11 9.04
C VAL A 191 18.64 2.67 9.54
N GLY A 192 17.81 2.30 10.52
CA GLY A 192 17.73 0.92 11.02
C GLY A 192 17.26 -0.10 9.97
N TYR A 193 16.45 0.32 8.99
CA TYR A 193 16.09 -0.53 7.85
C TYR A 193 17.24 -0.61 6.85
N ILE A 194 17.87 0.52 6.53
CA ILE A 194 18.99 0.58 5.59
C ILE A 194 20.16 -0.28 6.05
N ARG A 195 20.57 -0.16 7.33
CA ARG A 195 21.66 -0.96 7.91
C ARG A 195 21.39 -2.47 7.80
N ARG A 196 20.15 -2.91 8.06
CA ARG A 196 19.78 -4.32 7.93
C ARG A 196 19.75 -4.79 6.48
N ALA A 197 19.21 -3.97 5.57
CA ALA A 197 19.16 -4.25 4.13
C ALA A 197 20.57 -4.37 3.52
N ASN A 198 21.51 -3.56 4.02
CA ASN A 198 22.88 -3.48 3.50
C ASN A 198 23.90 -4.21 4.37
N ALA A 199 23.49 -5.06 5.32
CA ALA A 199 24.40 -5.69 6.28
C ALA A 199 25.57 -6.47 5.64
N PHE A 200 25.39 -6.94 4.40
CA PHE A 200 26.40 -7.65 3.61
C PHE A 200 26.84 -6.89 2.35
N LYS A 201 26.18 -5.78 2.01
CA LYS A 201 26.52 -4.96 0.84
C LYS A 201 27.55 -3.91 1.24
N ASP A 202 28.53 -3.69 0.36
CA ASP A 202 29.65 -2.76 0.61
C ASP A 202 30.33 -3.03 1.96
N HIS A 203 30.39 -4.32 2.34
CA HIS A 203 31.00 -4.74 3.59
C HIS A 203 32.45 -4.24 3.61
N ALA A 204 32.85 -3.57 4.69
CA ALA A 204 34.19 -2.98 4.79
C ALA A 204 35.32 -4.01 4.60
N GLY A 205 35.03 -5.29 4.82
CA GLY A 205 35.91 -6.43 4.54
C GLY A 205 35.92 -6.97 3.10
N GLY A 206 35.02 -6.56 2.21
CA GLY A 206 34.86 -7.17 0.88
C GLY A 206 36.06 -7.01 -0.07
N GLY A 207 37.00 -6.10 0.25
CA GLY A 207 38.26 -5.97 -0.49
C GLY A 207 39.41 -6.85 0.04
N PHE A 208 39.22 -7.54 1.16
CA PHE A 208 40.27 -8.34 1.82
C PHE A 208 39.78 -9.64 2.51
N LEU A 209 38.49 -9.96 2.42
CA LEU A 209 37.89 -11.25 2.75
C LEU A 209 37.68 -12.05 1.45
#